data_AF-A0A956L1G0-F1
#
_entry.id   AF-A0A956L1G0-F1
#
_cell.length_a   1.000
_cell.length_b   1.000
_cell.length_c   1.000
_cell.angle_alpha   90.00
_cell.angle_beta   90.00
_cell.angle_gamma   90.00
#
_symmetry.space_group_name_H-M   'P 1'
#
loop_
_entity.id
_entity.type
_entity.pdbx_description
1 polymer ?
#
loop_
_entity_poly.entity_id
_entity_poly.type
_entity_poly.pdbx_seq_one_letter_code
_entity_poly.pdbx_strand_id
1 'polypeptide(L)'
;MIGHDAIAKAVVEQGIDTAFGVVGDANVFIVDSMVRNHGVRYLAAAHESSALQMALGYARVTGGLGVATVTHGPGLTNAITPLVEGVRSNTPMLLLCGDTAVVARHHLQKIGQRELVLATG
;
A
#
# COMPACT_ATOMS: atom_id res chain seq x y z
N MET A 1 3.47 -15.21 15.89
CA MET A 1 3.10 -14.40 14.71
C MET A 1 3.97 -13.15 14.72
N ILE A 2 4.69 -12.90 13.62
CA ILE A 2 5.53 -11.72 13.44
C ILE A 2 4.69 -10.56 12.88
N GLY A 3 5.09 -9.31 13.12
CA GLY A 3 4.21 -8.14 12.93
C GLY A 3 3.63 -7.99 11.53
N HIS A 4 4.42 -8.23 10.48
CA HIS A 4 3.94 -8.15 9.10
C HIS A 4 2.91 -9.24 8.75
N ASP A 5 3.03 -10.44 9.32
CA ASP A 5 2.06 -11.53 9.11
C ASP A 5 0.74 -11.25 9.83
N ALA A 6 0.80 -10.63 11.02
CA ALA A 6 -0.40 -10.18 11.73
C ALA A 6 -1.16 -9.10 10.94
N ILE A 7 -0.44 -8.15 10.32
CA ILE A 7 -1.05 -7.13 9.46
C ILE A 7 -1.67 -7.78 8.22
N ALA A 8 -0.95 -8.68 7.55
CA ALA A 8 -1.46 -9.39 6.38
C ALA A 8 -2.73 -10.18 6.70
N LYS A 9 -2.74 -10.92 7.82
CA LYS A 9 -3.91 -11.64 8.31
C LYS A 9 -5.10 -10.71 8.56
N ALA A 10 -4.88 -9.58 9.24
CA ALA A 10 -5.94 -8.62 9.53
C ALA A 10 -6.57 -8.04 8.26
N VAL A 11 -5.77 -7.80 7.21
CA VAL A 11 -6.27 -7.35 5.91
C VAL A 11 -7.11 -8.43 5.23
N VAL A 12 -6.64 -9.68 5.22
CA VAL A 12 -7.37 -10.82 4.63
C VAL A 12 -8.67 -11.12 5.37
N GLU A 13 -8.71 -10.97 6.70
CA GLU A 13 -9.92 -11.12 7.51
C GLU A 13 -11.02 -10.10 7.18
N GLN A 14 -10.70 -9.00 6.50
CA GLN A 14 -11.68 -8.07 5.92
C GLN A 14 -12.21 -8.51 4.54
N GLY A 15 -11.91 -9.74 4.10
CA GLY A 15 -12.33 -10.27 2.81
C GLY A 15 -11.47 -9.84 1.63
N ILE A 16 -10.26 -9.32 1.88
CA ILE A 16 -9.34 -8.89 0.82
C ILE A 16 -8.63 -10.09 0.22
N ASP A 17 -8.84 -10.31 -1.07
CA ASP A 17 -8.23 -11.40 -1.85
C ASP A 17 -7.22 -10.92 -2.90
N THR A 18 -7.21 -9.62 -3.21
CA THR A 18 -6.41 -9.02 -4.29
C THR A 18 -5.72 -7.77 -3.77
N ALA A 19 -4.42 -7.63 -4.06
CA ALA A 19 -3.65 -6.43 -3.74
C ALA A 19 -2.75 -6.02 -4.92
N PHE A 20 -2.48 -4.73 -5.04
CA PHE A 20 -1.66 -4.13 -6.09
C PHE A 20 -0.42 -3.48 -5.51
N GLY A 21 0.70 -3.42 -6.22
CA GLY A 21 1.85 -2.72 -5.65
C GLY A 21 3.15 -2.80 -6.43
N VAL A 22 4.13 -2.08 -5.90
CA VAL A 22 5.55 -2.22 -6.26
C VAL A 22 6.26 -2.71 -5.00
N VAL A 23 7.03 -3.78 -5.13
CA VAL A 23 7.79 -4.34 -4.00
C VAL A 23 9.07 -3.53 -3.80
N GLY A 24 9.31 -3.13 -2.56
CA GLY A 24 10.56 -2.58 -2.06
C GLY A 24 10.91 -3.16 -0.69
N ASP A 25 12.04 -2.73 -0.15
CA ASP A 25 12.62 -3.23 1.11
C ASP A 25 11.69 -3.12 2.31
N ALA A 26 10.88 -2.05 2.42
CA ALA A 26 10.01 -1.85 3.58
C ALA A 26 8.63 -2.52 3.50
N ASN A 27 8.17 -2.98 2.33
CA ASN A 27 6.89 -3.69 2.19
C ASN A 27 7.02 -5.16 1.76
N VAL A 28 8.21 -5.64 1.39
CA VAL A 28 8.44 -7.01 0.91
C VAL A 28 7.91 -8.08 1.86
N PHE A 29 8.07 -7.92 3.17
CA PHE A 29 7.62 -8.93 4.15
C PHE A 29 6.09 -8.99 4.29
N ILE A 30 5.39 -7.85 4.15
CA ILE A 30 3.93 -7.81 4.11
C ILE A 30 3.44 -8.49 2.83
N VAL A 31 4.03 -8.16 1.68
CA VAL A 31 3.67 -8.78 0.39
C VAL A 31 3.90 -10.29 0.44
N ASP A 32 5.04 -10.73 0.94
CA ASP A 32 5.36 -12.16 1.09
C ASP A 32 4.34 -12.88 1.98
N SER A 33 3.97 -12.27 3.12
CA SER A 33 2.96 -12.83 4.02
C SER A 33 1.58 -12.91 3.36
N MET A 34 1.14 -11.83 2.71
CA MET A 34 -0.15 -11.79 2.01
C MET A 34 -0.24 -12.89 0.95
N VAL A 35 0.81 -13.07 0.14
CA VAL A 35 0.81 -14.05 -0.96
C VAL A 35 0.99 -15.48 -0.43
N ARG A 36 2.03 -15.74 0.36
CA ARG A 36 2.42 -17.11 0.73
C ARG A 36 1.60 -17.69 1.87
N ASN A 37 1.24 -16.88 2.86
CA ASN A 37 0.54 -17.36 4.05
C ASN A 37 -0.98 -17.24 3.93
N HIS A 38 -1.46 -16.22 3.22
CA HIS A 38 -2.89 -15.87 3.16
C HIS A 38 -3.50 -15.96 1.75
N GLY A 39 -2.72 -16.35 0.73
CA GLY A 39 -3.24 -16.64 -0.61
C GLY A 39 -3.75 -15.42 -1.38
N VAL A 40 -3.35 -14.20 -0.99
CA VAL A 40 -3.73 -12.98 -1.72
C VAL A 40 -3.13 -13.00 -3.12
N ARG A 41 -3.97 -12.74 -4.12
CA ARG A 41 -3.52 -12.48 -5.48
C ARG A 41 -2.86 -11.11 -5.55
N TYR A 42 -1.54 -11.11 -5.59
CA TYR A 42 -0.74 -9.89 -5.75
C TYR A 42 -0.49 -9.57 -7.23
N LEU A 43 -0.88 -8.37 -7.65
CA LEU A 43 -0.68 -7.86 -9.00
C LEU A 43 0.39 -6.77 -8.97
N ALA A 44 1.59 -7.12 -9.43
CA ALA A 44 2.71 -6.19 -9.48
C ALA A 44 2.51 -5.13 -10.57
N ALA A 45 2.81 -3.88 -10.24
CA ALA A 45 2.87 -2.77 -11.18
C ALA A 45 4.33 -2.38 -11.47
N ALA A 46 4.55 -1.67 -12.58
CA ALA A 46 5.86 -1.10 -12.90
C ALA A 46 6.14 0.24 -12.17
N HIS A 47 5.09 0.89 -11.65
CA HIS A 47 5.17 2.18 -10.99
C HIS A 47 4.10 2.29 -9.89
N GLU A 48 4.39 2.98 -8.80
CA GLU A 48 3.49 3.08 -7.64
C GLU A 48 2.21 3.82 -7.97
N SER A 49 2.27 4.84 -8.84
CA SER A 49 1.07 5.52 -9.30
C SER A 49 0.10 4.57 -10.01
N SER A 50 0.62 3.67 -10.85
CA SER A 50 -0.17 2.67 -11.55
C SER A 50 -0.75 1.65 -10.58
N ALA A 51 0.00 1.23 -9.55
CA ALA A 51 -0.53 0.32 -8.53
C ALA A 51 -1.76 0.90 -7.82
N LEU A 52 -1.73 2.17 -7.43
CA LEU A 52 -2.89 2.81 -6.79
C LEU A 52 -4.03 3.02 -7.78
N GLN A 53 -3.77 3.38 -9.02
CA GLN A 53 -4.82 3.50 -10.05
C GLN A 53 -5.50 2.15 -10.34
N MET A 54 -4.76 1.05 -10.33
CA MET A 54 -5.32 -0.30 -10.41
C MET A 54 -6.24 -0.59 -9.21
N ALA A 55 -5.81 -0.24 -7.99
CA ALA A 55 -6.62 -0.40 -6.79
C ALA A 55 -7.91 0.45 -6.82
N LEU A 56 -7.82 1.71 -7.26
CA LEU A 56 -8.98 2.58 -7.46
C LEU A 56 -9.94 2.02 -8.52
N GLY A 57 -9.41 1.56 -9.65
CA GLY A 57 -10.20 0.93 -10.70
C GLY A 57 -10.92 -0.33 -10.20
N TYR A 58 -10.20 -1.18 -9.45
CA TYR A 58 -10.76 -2.36 -8.81
C TYR A 58 -11.92 -1.98 -7.88
N ALA A 59 -11.71 -1.02 -6.97
CA ALA A 59 -12.73 -0.56 -6.04
C ALA A 59 -14.00 -0.05 -6.76
N ARG A 60 -13.82 0.75 -7.83
CA ARG A 60 -14.93 1.31 -8.60
C ARG A 60 -15.73 0.24 -9.36
N VAL A 61 -15.07 -0.79 -9.87
CA VAL A 61 -15.72 -1.85 -10.66
C VAL A 61 -16.38 -2.89 -9.76
N THR A 62 -15.75 -3.25 -8.64
CA THR A 62 -16.28 -4.29 -7.74
C THR A 62 -17.23 -3.75 -6.67
N GLY A 63 -17.16 -2.45 -6.39
CA GLY A 63 -17.80 -1.84 -5.21
C GLY A 63 -17.12 -2.20 -3.89
N GLY A 64 -16.00 -2.93 -3.92
CA GLY A 64 -15.22 -3.33 -2.75
C GLY A 64 -14.09 -2.37 -2.42
N LEU A 65 -13.22 -2.77 -1.48
CA LEU A 65 -12.05 -2.01 -1.07
C LEU A 65 -10.87 -2.26 -2.02
N GLY A 66 -10.31 -1.21 -2.62
CA GLY A 66 -9.06 -1.30 -3.36
C GLY A 66 -7.87 -1.34 -2.41
N VAL A 67 -6.98 -2.33 -2.53
CA VAL A 67 -5.80 -2.46 -1.65
C VAL A 67 -4.52 -2.31 -2.44
N ALA A 68 -3.72 -1.31 -2.11
CA ALA A 68 -2.39 -1.09 -2.69
C ALA A 68 -1.30 -1.15 -1.62
N THR A 69 -0.08 -1.54 -2.00
CA THR A 69 1.09 -1.47 -1.14
C THR A 69 2.32 -0.92 -1.87
N VAL A 70 3.06 -0.07 -1.18
CA VAL A 70 4.28 0.58 -1.65
C VAL A 70 5.33 0.60 -0.54
N THR A 71 6.60 0.75 -0.90
CA THR A 71 7.66 1.01 0.08
C THR A 71 7.59 2.45 0.62
N HIS A 72 8.53 2.82 1.47
CA HIS A 72 8.66 4.17 2.02
C HIS A 72 9.27 5.17 1.01
N GLY A 73 9.28 6.45 1.38
CA GLY A 73 10.04 7.48 0.68
C GLY A 73 9.58 7.67 -0.77
N PRO A 74 10.42 7.37 -1.79
CA PRO A 74 10.06 7.54 -3.20
C PRO A 74 8.80 6.78 -3.59
N GLY A 75 8.60 5.57 -3.03
CA GLY A 75 7.42 4.77 -3.33
C GLY A 75 6.12 5.45 -2.91
N LEU A 76 6.13 6.06 -1.71
CA LEU A 76 5.00 6.85 -1.24
C LEU A 76 4.81 8.14 -2.06
N THR A 77 5.88 8.87 -2.37
CA THR A 77 5.77 10.13 -3.14
C THR A 77 5.20 9.90 -4.55
N ASN A 78 5.58 8.79 -5.20
CA ASN A 78 5.03 8.41 -6.50
C ASN A 78 3.54 8.05 -6.44
N ALA A 79 3.04 7.65 -5.27
CA ALA A 79 1.66 7.27 -5.02
C ALA A 79 0.74 8.46 -4.69
N ILE A 80 1.27 9.67 -4.44
CA ILE A 80 0.45 10.79 -3.94
C ILE A 80 -0.61 11.25 -4.92
N THR A 81 -0.30 11.35 -6.22
CA THR A 81 -1.28 11.81 -7.22
C THR A 81 -2.55 10.95 -7.25
N PRO A 82 -2.48 9.61 -7.38
CA PRO A 82 -3.68 8.79 -7.30
C PRO A 82 -4.26 8.67 -5.89
N LEU A 83 -3.48 8.86 -4.82
CA LEU A 83 -4.05 8.94 -3.48
C LEU A 83 -5.01 10.14 -3.35
N VAL A 84 -4.60 11.32 -3.85
CA VAL A 84 -5.46 12.51 -3.94
C VAL A 84 -6.69 12.22 -4.80
N GLU A 85 -6.54 11.53 -5.93
CA GLU A 85 -7.69 11.11 -6.77
C GLU A 85 -8.68 10.25 -5.97
N GLY A 86 -8.20 9.26 -5.22
CA GLY A 86 -9.01 8.39 -4.37
C GLY A 86 -9.82 9.17 -3.35
N VAL A 87 -9.16 10.08 -2.62
CA VAL A 87 -9.81 10.97 -1.65
C VAL A 87 -10.87 11.85 -2.32
N ARG A 88 -10.52 12.54 -3.40
CA ARG A 88 -11.45 13.48 -4.09
C ARG A 88 -12.64 12.78 -4.74
N SER A 89 -12.48 11.53 -5.12
CA SER A 89 -13.56 10.73 -5.71
C SER A 89 -14.35 9.91 -4.69
N ASN A 90 -14.03 10.00 -3.39
CA ASN A 90 -14.60 9.15 -2.33
C ASN A 90 -14.55 7.65 -2.68
N THR A 91 -13.48 7.20 -3.34
CA THR A 91 -13.30 5.79 -3.71
C THR A 91 -12.70 5.03 -2.52
N PRO A 92 -13.30 3.92 -2.05
CA PRO A 92 -12.76 3.17 -0.91
C PRO A 92 -11.42 2.51 -1.26
N MET A 93 -10.35 2.92 -0.57
CA MET A 93 -9.00 2.41 -0.79
C MET A 93 -8.21 2.31 0.51
N LEU A 94 -7.39 1.26 0.63
CA LEU A 94 -6.37 1.08 1.65
C LEU A 94 -4.99 1.09 1.00
N LEU A 95 -4.13 1.99 1.45
CA LEU A 95 -2.71 2.02 1.09
C LEU A 95 -1.85 1.53 2.26
N LEU A 96 -1.17 0.40 2.08
CA LEU A 96 -0.15 -0.12 3.01
C LEU A 96 1.23 0.36 2.59
N CYS A 97 1.74 1.39 3.26
CA CYS A 97 3.06 1.94 3.02
C CYS A 97 4.04 1.44 4.10
N GLY A 98 5.20 0.94 3.67
CA GLY A 98 6.32 0.68 4.59
C GLY A 98 6.86 1.97 5.20
N ASP A 99 7.64 1.86 6.29
CA ASP A 99 8.37 2.99 6.87
C ASP A 99 9.77 2.55 7.28
N THR A 100 10.67 3.51 7.32
CA THR A 100 12.03 3.35 7.84
C THR A 100 11.98 3.02 9.33
N ALA A 101 12.95 2.27 9.82
CA ALA A 101 13.04 1.99 11.26
C ALA A 101 13.11 3.31 12.06
N VAL A 102 12.37 3.39 13.17
CA VAL A 102 12.30 4.60 14.01
C VAL A 102 13.69 5.10 14.44
N VAL A 103 14.62 4.17 14.64
CA VAL A 103 16.02 4.44 15.01
C VAL A 103 16.87 4.99 13.85
N ALA A 104 16.50 4.74 12.60
CA ALA A 104 17.25 5.11 11.40
C ALA A 104 16.94 6.55 10.95
N ARG A 105 17.29 7.54 11.78
CA ARG A 105 16.94 8.95 11.55
C ARG A 105 17.50 9.57 10.28
N HIS A 106 18.61 9.05 9.77
CA HIS A 106 19.29 9.55 8.57
C HIS A 106 19.15 8.59 7.37
N HIS A 107 18.15 7.70 7.39
CA HIS A 107 17.91 6.82 6.27
C HIS A 107 17.59 7.64 5.01
N LEU A 108 18.20 7.31 3.88
CA LEU A 108 18.11 8.10 2.64
C LEU A 108 16.69 8.20 2.08
N GLN A 109 15.84 7.23 2.41
CA GLN A 109 14.43 7.21 2.00
C GLN A 109 13.47 7.71 3.09
N LYS A 110 13.98 8.21 4.23
CA LYS A 110 13.14 8.76 5.29
C LYS A 110 12.62 10.14 4.89
N ILE A 111 11.30 10.27 4.88
CA ILE A 111 10.60 11.54 4.67
C ILE A 111 9.46 11.69 5.70
N GLY A 112 8.84 12.86 5.78
CA GLY A 112 7.61 13.07 6.55
C GLY A 112 6.40 12.39 5.91
N GLN A 113 6.36 11.04 5.94
CA GLN A 113 5.32 10.24 5.28
C GLN A 113 3.92 10.59 5.79
N ARG A 114 3.81 10.82 7.10
CA ARG A 114 2.55 11.21 7.74
C ARG A 114 2.05 12.56 7.21
N GLU A 115 2.92 13.56 7.19
CA GLU A 115 2.58 14.91 6.75
C GLU A 115 2.20 14.93 5.27
N LEU A 116 2.91 14.12 4.47
CA LEU A 116 2.64 13.95 3.05
C LEU A 116 1.26 13.32 2.79
N VAL A 117 0.89 12.28 3.54
CA VAL A 117 -0.44 11.64 3.44
C VAL A 117 -1.54 12.57 3.94
N LEU A 118 -1.35 13.27 5.07
CA LEU A 118 -2.34 14.21 5.60
C LEU A 118 -2.67 15.34 4.60
N ALA A 119 -1.70 15.73 3.77
CA ALA A 119 -1.92 16.75 2.75
C ALA A 119 -2.85 16.32 1.60
N THR A 120 -3.13 15.02 1.43
CA THR A 120 -4.04 14.54 0.37
C THR A 120 -5.52 14.83 0.66
N GLY A 121 -5.85 15.14 1.91
CA GLY A 121 -7.22 15.19 2.44
C GLY A 121 -7.65 13.85 3.01
#